data_AF-A0A937ASM9-F1
#
_entry.id   AF-A0A937ASM9-F1
#
_cell.length_a   1.000
_cell.length_b   1.000
_cell.length_c   1.000
_cell.angle_alpha   90.00
_cell.angle_beta   90.00
_cell.angle_gamma   90.00
#
_symmetry.space_group_name_H-M   'P 1'
#
loop_
_entity.id
_entity.type
_entity.pdbx_description
1 polymer ?
#
loop_
_entity_poly.entity_id
_entity_poly.type
_entity_poly.pdbx_seq_one_letter_code
_entity_poly.pdbx_strand_id
1 'polypeptide(L)'
;MTRRQELTTLFERNMKLIFQFLNDYKTYLEKTNYWNEPAFFDSRWSHKQYFEQLTKTSSVEYSDAQYNAIKTVEIQSDLIEKYITGLNQQFESMSSIYEDLKRKVEQSSN
;
A
#
# COMPACT_ATOMS: atom_id res chain seq x y z
N MET A 1 -23.48 9.97 3.23
CA MET A 1 -22.25 9.93 2.42
C MET A 1 -22.60 9.36 1.06
N THR A 2 -22.21 9.98 -0.06
CA THR A 2 -22.45 9.41 -1.39
C THR A 2 -21.47 8.28 -1.67
N ARG A 3 -21.80 7.33 -2.56
CA ARG A 3 -20.88 6.23 -2.94
C ARG A 3 -19.55 6.75 -3.50
N ARG A 4 -19.58 7.92 -4.16
CA ARG A 4 -18.36 8.61 -4.64
C ARG A 4 -17.51 9.18 -3.50
N GLN A 5 -18.14 9.77 -2.49
CA GLN A 5 -17.43 10.23 -1.29
C GLN A 5 -16.78 9.04 -0.58
N GLU A 6 -17.51 7.93 -0.42
CA GLU A 6 -16.98 6.70 0.16
C GLU A 6 -15.78 6.17 -0.63
N LEU A 7 -15.90 6.03 -1.95
CA LEU A 7 -14.80 5.61 -2.83
C LEU A 7 -13.56 6.51 -2.66
N THR A 8 -13.75 7.83 -2.62
CA THR A 8 -12.67 8.80 -2.43
C THR A 8 -11.99 8.63 -1.07
N THR A 9 -12.77 8.50 0.01
CA THR A 9 -12.24 8.29 1.37
C THR A 9 -11.45 6.98 1.48
N LEU A 10 -11.93 5.90 0.87
CA LEU A 10 -11.24 4.61 0.87
C LEU A 10 -9.94 4.65 0.07
N PHE A 11 -9.93 5.36 -1.05
CA PHE A 11 -8.72 5.59 -1.83
C PHE A 11 -7.66 6.35 -1.03
N GLU A 12 -8.05 7.45 -0.36
CA GLU A 12 -7.15 8.23 0.49
C GLU A 12 -6.62 7.42 1.68
N ARG A 13 -7.46 6.59 2.29
CA ARG A 13 -7.06 5.68 3.37
C ARG A 13 -5.96 4.73 2.89
N ASN A 14 -6.15 4.10 1.74
CA ASN A 14 -5.18 3.16 1.20
C ASN A 14 -3.88 3.86 0.79
N MET A 15 -3.98 5.04 0.17
CA MET A 15 -2.83 5.89 -0.18
C MET A 15 -1.98 6.23 1.05
N LYS A 16 -2.61 6.64 2.15
CA LYS A 16 -1.90 6.94 3.41
C LYS A 16 -1.21 5.70 3.96
N LEU A 17 -1.90 4.56 3.97
CA LEU A 17 -1.36 3.29 4.46
C LEU A 17 -0.12 2.86 3.67
N ILE A 18 -0.17 2.90 2.33
CA ILE A 18 0.95 2.44 1.51
C ILE A 18 2.18 3.35 1.66
N PHE A 19 1.99 4.67 1.71
CA PHE A 19 3.11 5.59 1.87
C PHE A 19 3.73 5.51 3.26
N GLN A 20 2.91 5.28 4.30
CA GLN A 20 3.43 5.04 5.64
C GLN A 20 4.21 3.72 5.70
N PHE A 21 3.68 2.65 5.11
CA PHE A 21 4.37 1.37 5.00
C PHE A 21 5.73 1.52 4.29
N LEU A 22 5.76 2.18 3.12
CA LEU A 22 7.00 2.37 2.36
C LEU A 22 8.07 3.11 3.17
N ASN A 23 7.68 4.17 3.89
CA ASN A 23 8.59 4.93 4.73
C ASN A 23 9.19 4.07 5.86
N ASP A 24 8.33 3.35 6.58
CA ASP A 24 8.74 2.53 7.71
C ASP A 24 9.56 1.32 7.27
N TYR A 25 9.18 0.72 6.14
CA TYR A 25 9.91 -0.40 5.56
C TYR A 25 11.30 0.01 5.10
N LYS A 26 11.44 1.16 4.44
CA LYS A 26 12.75 1.72 4.08
C LYS A 26 13.60 1.94 5.34
N THR A 27 13.03 2.55 6.37
CA THR A 27 13.73 2.81 7.64
C THR A 27 14.18 1.51 8.31
N TYR A 28 13.33 0.48 8.31
CA TYR A 28 13.67 -0.85 8.81
C TYR A 28 14.86 -1.44 8.04
N LEU A 29 14.82 -1.43 6.71
CA LEU A 29 15.90 -1.97 5.87
C LEU A 29 17.21 -1.22 6.02
N GLU A 30 17.16 0.10 6.22
CA GLU A 30 18.35 0.92 6.53
C GLU A 30 18.97 0.56 7.88
N LYS A 31 18.16 0.26 8.90
CA LYS A 31 18.63 -0.14 10.23
C LYS A 31 19.21 -1.55 10.26
N THR A 32 18.57 -2.50 9.58
CA THR A 32 18.98 -3.92 9.60
C THR A 32 19.98 -4.28 8.50
N ASN A 33 20.15 -3.43 7.49
CA ASN A 33 20.97 -3.68 6.30
C ASN A 33 20.49 -4.89 5.46
N TYR A 34 19.20 -5.22 5.50
CA TYR A 34 18.60 -6.38 4.82
C TYR A 34 18.24 -6.17 3.35
N TRP A 35 18.69 -5.08 2.73
CA TRP A 35 18.34 -4.72 1.35
C TRP A 35 18.50 -5.86 0.33
N ASN A 36 19.53 -6.68 0.49
CA ASN A 36 19.84 -7.78 -0.44
C ASN A 36 19.34 -9.15 0.04
N GLU A 37 18.70 -9.22 1.21
CA GLU A 37 18.10 -10.47 1.71
C GLU A 37 16.73 -10.72 1.06
N PRO A 38 16.25 -11.98 1.03
CA PRO A 38 14.92 -12.31 0.51
C PRO A 38 13.80 -11.57 1.26
N ALA A 39 12.90 -10.92 0.52
CA ALA A 39 11.82 -10.11 1.11
C ALA A 39 10.81 -10.92 1.95
N PHE A 40 10.60 -12.18 1.57
CA PHE A 40 9.76 -13.17 2.23
C PHE A 40 10.46 -14.53 2.16
N PHE A 41 10.06 -15.46 3.03
CA PHE A 41 10.71 -16.77 3.18
C PHE A 41 10.79 -17.58 1.87
N ASP A 42 9.80 -17.44 1.01
CA ASP A 42 9.68 -18.11 -0.30
C ASP A 42 9.88 -17.15 -1.49
N SER A 43 10.26 -15.90 -1.22
CA SER A 43 10.42 -14.87 -2.24
C SER A 43 11.70 -15.08 -3.05
N ARG A 44 11.57 -15.00 -4.39
CA ARG A 44 12.72 -14.86 -5.30
C ARG A 44 13.26 -13.42 -5.35
N TRP A 45 12.55 -12.48 -4.74
CA TRP A 45 12.90 -11.06 -4.73
C TRP A 45 13.59 -10.69 -3.44
N SER A 46 14.61 -9.85 -3.56
CA SER A 46 15.20 -9.18 -2.41
C SER A 46 14.27 -8.10 -1.86
N HIS A 47 14.50 -7.70 -0.61
CA HIS A 47 13.84 -6.55 0.01
C HIS A 47 13.91 -5.29 -0.86
N LYS A 48 15.07 -5.03 -1.49
CA LYS A 48 15.26 -3.92 -2.43
C LYS A 48 14.32 -4.01 -3.63
N GLN A 49 14.27 -5.16 -4.30
CA GLN A 49 13.43 -5.35 -5.48
C GLN A 49 11.95 -5.20 -5.14
N TYR A 50 11.52 -5.76 -4.00
CA TYR A 50 10.16 -5.61 -3.51
C TYR A 50 9.83 -4.15 -3.21
N PHE A 51 10.70 -3.43 -2.50
CA PHE A 51 10.52 -2.02 -2.18
C PHE A 51 10.43 -1.14 -3.44
N GLU A 52 11.34 -1.33 -4.40
CA GLU A 52 11.36 -0.58 -5.66
C GLU A 52 10.09 -0.84 -6.48
N GLN A 53 9.66 -2.10 -6.58
CA GLN A 53 8.44 -2.45 -7.29
C GLN A 53 7.21 -1.86 -6.60
N LEU A 54 7.12 -1.92 -5.27
CA LEU A 54 6.01 -1.37 -4.52
C LEU A 54 5.95 0.16 -4.63
N THR A 55 7.10 0.83 -4.59
CA THR A 55 7.22 2.28 -4.82
C THR A 55 6.75 2.65 -6.23
N LYS A 56 7.17 1.89 -7.25
CA LYS A 56 6.76 2.13 -8.64
C LYS A 56 5.26 1.91 -8.85
N THR A 57 4.70 0.83 -8.33
CA THR A 57 3.27 0.54 -8.47
C THR A 57 2.43 1.59 -7.75
N SER A 58 2.78 1.91 -6.50
CA SER A 58 2.03 2.88 -5.70
C SER A 58 2.08 4.29 -6.26
N SER A 59 3.19 4.72 -6.88
CA SER A 59 3.27 6.05 -7.49
C SER A 59 2.36 6.22 -8.72
N VAL A 60 2.04 5.11 -9.41
CA VAL A 60 1.08 5.11 -10.53
C VAL A 60 -0.35 5.05 -10.00
N GLU A 61 -0.63 4.07 -9.13
CA GLU A 61 -1.98 3.80 -8.61
C GLU A 61 -2.52 4.96 -7.76
N TYR A 62 -1.66 5.61 -6.97
CA TYR A 62 -2.00 6.73 -6.10
C TYR A 62 -1.52 8.09 -6.64
N SER A 63 -1.33 8.20 -7.96
CA SER A 63 -1.00 9.47 -8.60
C SER A 63 -2.14 10.49 -8.49
N ASP A 64 -1.80 11.78 -8.58
CA ASP A 64 -2.79 12.87 -8.63
C ASP A 64 -3.81 12.68 -9.76
N ALA A 65 -3.37 12.12 -10.89
CA ALA A 65 -4.25 11.81 -12.01
C ALA A 65 -5.31 10.78 -11.63
N GLN A 66 -4.92 9.69 -10.95
CA GLN A 66 -5.86 8.67 -10.48
C GLN A 66 -6.79 9.22 -9.40
N TYR A 67 -6.26 10.00 -8.47
CA TYR A 67 -7.04 10.63 -7.42
C TYR A 67 -8.10 11.59 -7.99
N ASN A 68 -7.73 12.41 -8.97
CA ASN A 68 -8.66 13.29 -9.67
C ASN A 68 -9.69 12.49 -10.46
N ALA A 69 -9.28 11.41 -11.14
CA ALA A 69 -10.19 10.56 -11.91
C ALA A 69 -11.31 9.98 -11.03
N ILE A 70 -10.97 9.48 -9.84
CA ILE A 70 -11.94 8.94 -8.87
C ILE A 70 -12.99 9.99 -8.47
N LYS A 71 -12.58 11.26 -8.39
CA LYS A 71 -13.46 12.36 -8.01
C LYS A 71 -14.34 12.85 -9.15
N THR A 72 -13.85 12.88 -10.38
CA THR A 72 -14.47 13.66 -11.46
C THR A 72 -15.01 12.84 -12.62
N VAL A 73 -14.42 11.67 -12.92
CA VAL A 73 -14.84 10.84 -14.06
C VAL A 73 -16.18 10.19 -13.74
N GLU A 74 -17.10 10.13 -14.70
CA GLU A 74 -18.35 9.40 -14.54
C GLU A 74 -18.07 7.89 -14.46
N ILE A 75 -18.52 7.25 -13.38
CA ILE A 75 -18.29 5.82 -13.13
C ILE A 75 -19.66 5.17 -13.02
N GLN A 76 -19.87 4.10 -13.78
CA GLN A 76 -21.09 3.31 -13.68
C GLN A 76 -21.25 2.76 -12.26
N SER A 77 -22.48 2.75 -11.75
CA SER A 77 -22.74 2.44 -10.33
C SER A 77 -22.25 1.06 -9.90
N ASP A 78 -22.36 0.06 -10.79
CA ASP A 78 -21.87 -1.30 -10.56
C ASP A 78 -20.34 -1.40 -10.52
N LEU A 79 -19.63 -0.50 -11.20
CA LEU A 79 -18.17 -0.39 -11.13
C LEU A 79 -17.72 0.29 -9.83
N ILE A 80 -18.47 1.26 -9.30
CA ILE A 80 -18.16 1.90 -8.01
C ILE A 80 -18.13 0.85 -6.89
N GLU A 81 -19.10 -0.07 -6.87
CA GLU A 81 -19.11 -1.19 -5.92
C GLU A 81 -17.87 -2.05 -6.02
N LYS A 82 -17.47 -2.46 -7.22
CA LYS A 82 -16.27 -3.26 -7.45
C LYS A 82 -15.00 -2.53 -6.98
N TYR A 83 -14.89 -1.23 -7.24
CA TYR A 83 -13.76 -0.43 -6.77
C TYR A 83 -13.71 -0.34 -5.24
N ILE A 84 -14.84 -0.12 -4.58
CA ILE A 84 -14.93 -0.08 -3.12
C ILE A 84 -14.50 -1.42 -2.52
N THR A 85 -15.01 -2.53 -3.06
CA THR A 85 -14.61 -3.87 -2.62
C THR A 85 -13.11 -4.10 -2.80
N GLY A 86 -12.57 -3.75 -3.97
CA GLY A 86 -11.13 -3.88 -4.25
C GLY A 86 -10.27 -3.05 -3.28
N LEU A 87 -10.66 -1.80 -3.00
CA LEU A 87 -9.96 -0.96 -2.04
C LEU A 87 -9.99 -1.53 -0.62
N ASN A 88 -11.10 -2.13 -0.19
CA ASN A 88 -11.15 -2.79 1.12
C ASN A 88 -10.25 -4.03 1.18
N GLN A 89 -10.25 -4.87 0.15
CA GLN A 89 -9.37 -6.04 0.09
C GLN A 89 -7.89 -5.65 0.09
N GLN A 90 -7.53 -4.61 -0.67
CA GLN A 90 -6.17 -4.05 -0.66
C GLN A 90 -5.78 -3.53 0.73
N PHE A 91 -6.69 -2.83 1.41
CA PHE A 91 -6.45 -2.32 2.76
C PHE A 91 -6.22 -3.45 3.78
N GLU A 92 -7.08 -4.47 3.78
CA GLU A 92 -6.96 -5.62 4.69
C GLU A 92 -5.64 -6.35 4.47
N SER A 93 -5.30 -6.63 3.22
CA SER A 93 -4.05 -7.31 2.84
C SER A 93 -2.82 -6.50 3.26
N MET A 94 -2.80 -5.20 2.94
CA MET A 94 -1.68 -4.31 3.27
C MET A 94 -1.56 -4.09 4.78
N SER A 95 -2.68 -3.98 5.50
CA SER A 95 -2.67 -3.83 6.96
C SER A 95 -2.05 -5.05 7.64
N SER A 96 -2.37 -6.26 7.19
CA SER A 96 -1.77 -7.48 7.72
C SER A 96 -0.25 -7.49 7.54
N ILE A 97 0.23 -7.14 6.34
CA ILE A 97 1.67 -7.08 6.04
C ILE A 97 2.37 -6.00 6.88
N TYR A 98 1.70 -4.86 7.08
CA TYR A 98 2.27 -3.75 7.84
C TYR A 98 2.36 -4.06 9.34
N GLU A 99 1.37 -4.73 9.92
CA GLU A 99 1.44 -5.18 11.32
C GLU A 99 2.58 -6.17 11.54
N ASP A 100 2.85 -7.06 10.57
CA ASP A 100 4.00 -7.96 10.65
C ASP A 100 5.33 -7.20 10.58
N LEU A 101 5.44 -6.14 9.76
CA LEU A 101 6.61 -5.27 9.76
C LEU A 101 6.80 -4.59 11.12
N LYS A 102 5.75 -4.03 11.72
CA LYS A 102 5.84 -3.37 13.04
C LYS A 102 6.37 -4.32 14.11
N ARG A 103 5.85 -5.55 14.15
CA ARG A 103 6.35 -6.59 15.07
C ARG A 103 7.85 -6.88 14.88
N LYS A 104 8.31 -6.96 13.62
CA LYS A 104 9.73 -7.16 13.31
C LYS A 104 10.59 -5.99 13.76
N VAL A 105 10.11 -4.76 13.59
CA VAL A 105 10.80 -3.54 14.05
C VAL A 105 10.93 -3.52 15.57
N GLU A 106 9.86 -3.84 16.30
CA GLU A 106 9.86 -3.93 17.77
C GLU A 106 10.84 -5.00 18.28
N GLN A 107 10.88 -6.16 17.63
CA GLN A 107 11.82 -7.23 17.98
C GLN A 107 13.28 -6.87 17.71
N SER A 108 13.57 -6.09 16.66
CA SER A 108 14.93 -5.65 16.32
C SER A 108 15.47 -4.52 17.20
N SER A 109 14.64 -3.96 18.09
CA SER A 109 15.00 -2.84 18.97
C SER A 109 15.31 -3.26 20.43
N ASN A 110 15.25 -4.56 20.73
CA ASN A 110 15.64 -5.18 22.01
C ASN A 110 16.90 -6.03 21.84
#